data_AF-A0A232EM16-F1
#
_entry.id   AF-A0A232EM16-F1
#
_cell.length_a   1.000
_cell.length_b   1.000
_cell.length_c   1.000
_cell.angle_alpha   90.00
_cell.angle_beta   90.00
_cell.angle_gamma   90.00
#
_symmetry.space_group_name_H-M   'P 1'
#
loop_
_entity.id
_entity.type
_entity.pdbx_description
1 polymer ?
#
loop_
_entity_poly.entity_id
_entity_poly.type
_entity_poly.pdbx_seq_one_letter_code
_entity_poly.pdbx_strand_id
1 'polypeptide(L)'
;MVHLLYGGDKSRVATHNKYLVRVGSLDNNYWCNIQALDQNIICADVPTVTEGSWLQELKSLNLFWSDSTTVVTWLNKVDNWSIFVANRVKEIREITEPGQ
;
A
#
# COMPACT_ATOMS: atom_id res chain seq x y z
N MET A 1 2.31 16.37 13.72
CA MET A 1 2.08 16.45 12.26
C MET A 1 0.82 15.67 11.93
N VAL A 2 0.01 16.12 10.97
CA VAL A 2 -1.10 15.33 10.40
C VAL A 2 -0.58 14.66 9.15
N HIS A 3 -0.73 13.35 9.05
CA HIS A 3 -0.33 12.57 7.88
C HIS A 3 -1.55 12.34 6.98
N LEU A 4 -1.36 12.52 5.68
CA LEU A 4 -2.31 12.06 4.66
C LEU A 4 -2.06 10.58 4.43
N LEU A 5 -3.04 9.75 4.75
CA LEU A 5 -3.00 8.32 4.51
C LEU A 5 -3.45 8.04 3.07
N TYR A 6 -3.01 6.90 2.53
CA TYR A 6 -3.55 6.41 1.27
C TYR A 6 -5.08 6.32 1.38
N GLY A 7 -5.80 6.71 0.32
CA GLY A 7 -7.26 6.79 0.33
C GLY A 7 -7.86 8.08 0.90
N GLY A 8 -7.03 9.09 1.21
CA GLY A 8 -7.49 10.45 1.56
C GLY A 8 -7.85 10.66 3.02
N ASP A 9 -7.66 9.65 3.86
CA ASP A 9 -7.86 9.76 5.30
C ASP A 9 -6.73 10.56 5.97
N LYS A 10 -7.00 11.13 7.14
CA LYS A 10 -6.06 11.96 7.89
C LYS A 10 -5.80 11.34 9.25
N SER A 11 -4.54 11.21 9.60
CA SER A 11 -4.18 10.82 10.96
C SER A 11 -4.68 11.86 11.97
N ARG A 12 -4.88 11.43 13.21
CA ARG A 12 -4.94 12.39 14.32
C ARG A 12 -3.62 13.15 14.41
N VAL A 13 -3.67 14.35 14.99
CA VAL A 13 -2.45 15.12 15.27
C VAL A 13 -1.63 14.34 16.31
N ALA A 14 -0.41 14.00 15.95
CA ALA A 14 0.54 13.35 16.85
C ALA A 14 1.90 14.06 16.81
N THR A 15 2.61 14.02 17.95
CA THR A 15 3.99 14.52 18.07
C THR A 15 4.94 13.34 17.89
N HIS A 16 5.97 13.54 17.06
CA HIS A 16 6.95 12.51 16.71
C HIS A 16 8.35 13.08 16.89
N ASN A 17 9.29 12.24 17.30
CA ASN A 17 10.70 12.51 17.12
C ASN A 17 11.02 12.44 15.63
N LYS A 18 11.91 13.34 15.20
CA LYS A 18 12.27 13.52 13.80
C LYS A 18 13.77 13.31 13.64
N TYR A 19 14.13 12.43 12.74
CA TYR A 19 15.50 12.03 12.48
C TYR A 19 15.88 12.42 11.07
N LEU A 20 17.01 13.11 10.93
CA LEU A 20 17.59 13.40 9.62
C LEU A 20 18.49 12.23 9.24
N VAL A 21 18.08 11.46 8.23
CA VAL A 21 18.82 10.31 7.73
C VAL A 21 19.47 10.69 6.41
N ARG A 22 20.78 10.46 6.30
CA ARG A 22 21.51 10.65 5.05
C ARG A 22 21.58 9.33 4.31
N VAL A 23 21.00 9.28 3.12
CA VAL A 23 20.99 8.11 2.24
C VAL A 23 21.87 8.39 1.04
N GLY A 24 22.63 7.40 0.60
CA GLY A 24 23.47 7.53 -0.59
C GLY A 24 23.49 6.28 -1.44
N SER A 25 23.82 6.50 -2.71
CA SER A 25 24.14 5.43 -3.64
C SER A 25 25.48 4.79 -3.25
N LEU A 26 25.58 3.47 -3.46
CA LEU A 26 26.78 2.69 -3.11
C LEU A 26 28.01 3.08 -3.95
N ASP A 27 27.77 3.60 -5.16
CA ASP A 27 28.81 4.16 -6.04
C ASP A 27 29.23 5.59 -5.64
N ASN A 28 28.68 6.12 -4.55
CA ASN A 28 28.90 7.47 -4.03
C ASN A 28 28.49 8.62 -4.97
N ASN A 29 27.77 8.36 -6.06
CA ASN A 29 27.40 9.40 -7.03
C ASN A 29 26.16 10.22 -6.60
N TYR A 30 25.44 9.77 -5.58
CA TYR A 30 24.26 10.47 -5.10
C TYR A 30 24.12 10.36 -3.59
N TRP A 31 23.74 11.47 -2.96
CA TRP A 31 23.36 11.53 -1.55
C TRP A 31 22.16 12.45 -1.38
N CYS A 32 21.24 12.08 -0.52
CA CYS A 32 20.15 12.95 -0.09
C CYS A 32 19.86 12.80 1.40
N ASN A 33 19.25 13.83 1.96
CA ASN A 33 18.74 13.78 3.32
C ASN A 33 17.24 13.48 3.26
N ILE A 34 16.82 12.45 3.98
CA ILE A 34 15.41 12.15 4.22
C ILE A 34 15.09 12.38 5.69
N GLN A 35 13.84 12.73 5.96
CA GLN A 35 13.35 12.90 7.32
C GLN A 35 12.54 11.66 7.69
N ALA A 36 13.06 10.89 8.65
CA ALA A 36 12.36 9.75 9.23
C ALA A 36 11.68 10.17 10.54
N LEU A 37 10.52 9.58 10.83
CA LEU A 37 9.76 9.80 12.06
C LEU A 37 9.71 8.51 12.87
N ASP A 38 9.70 8.58 14.20
CA ASP A 38 9.46 7.42 15.07
C ASP A 38 7.96 7.06 15.11
N GLN A 39 7.53 6.33 14.11
CA GLN A 39 6.17 5.81 14.06
C GLN A 39 6.21 4.30 14.22
N ASN A 40 5.44 3.77 15.17
CA ASN A 40 5.26 2.32 15.33
C ASN A 40 4.48 1.71 14.17
N ILE A 41 3.75 2.53 13.40
CA ILE A 41 2.94 2.13 12.24
C ILE A 41 3.26 3.11 11.11
N ILE A 42 3.88 2.60 10.03
CA ILE A 42 4.29 3.39 8.85
C ILE A 42 3.14 3.49 7.84
N CYS A 43 2.41 2.39 7.66
CA CYS A 43 1.22 2.31 6.80
C CYS A 43 0.03 1.94 7.68
N ALA A 44 -0.99 2.80 7.71
CA ALA A 44 -2.30 2.44 8.25
C ALA A 44 -3.06 1.56 7.26
N ASP A 45 -4.15 0.94 7.69
CA ASP A 45 -5.06 0.24 6.80
C ASP A 45 -5.52 1.17 5.68
N VAL A 46 -5.44 0.68 4.44
CA VAL A 46 -5.97 1.43 3.30
C VAL A 46 -7.48 1.39 3.42
N PRO A 47 -8.17 2.54 3.56
CA PRO A 47 -9.61 2.56 3.67
C PRO A 47 -10.20 1.91 2.43
N THR A 48 -11.26 1.10 2.64
CA THR A 48 -11.95 0.47 1.52
C THR A 48 -12.47 1.55 0.60
N VAL A 49 -12.02 1.51 -0.65
CA VAL A 49 -12.53 2.40 -1.69
C VAL A 49 -14.01 2.10 -1.86
N THR A 50 -14.88 3.00 -1.41
CA THR A 50 -16.31 2.90 -1.65
C THR A 50 -16.57 3.08 -3.13
N GLU A 51 -17.25 2.09 -3.74
CA GLU A 51 -17.66 2.20 -5.15
C GLU A 51 -18.54 3.45 -5.34
N GLY A 52 -18.15 4.32 -6.28
CA GLY A 52 -18.86 5.54 -6.59
C GLY A 52 -18.95 5.78 -8.09
N SER A 53 -19.76 6.76 -8.50
CA SER A 53 -19.96 7.14 -9.91
C SER A 53 -18.65 7.46 -10.64
N TRP A 54 -17.64 7.94 -9.91
CA TRP A 54 -16.30 8.22 -10.41
C TRP A 54 -15.59 6.98 -11.00
N LEU A 55 -15.93 5.75 -10.56
CA LEU A 55 -15.40 4.52 -11.17
C LEU A 55 -15.87 4.33 -12.61
N GLN A 56 -17.11 4.76 -12.91
CA GLN A 56 -17.65 4.71 -14.28
C GLN A 56 -16.99 5.76 -15.17
N GLU A 57 -16.64 6.92 -14.61
CA GLU A 57 -15.90 7.97 -15.30
C GLU A 57 -14.46 7.54 -15.62
N LEU A 58 -13.76 6.92 -14.67
CA LEU A 58 -12.44 6.35 -14.93
C LEU A 58 -12.51 5.26 -16.01
N LYS A 59 -13.53 4.41 -15.97
CA LYS A 59 -13.76 3.38 -16.97
C LYS A 59 -14.06 3.96 -18.35
N SER A 60 -14.84 5.05 -18.44
CA SER A 60 -15.12 5.73 -19.70
C SER A 60 -13.89 6.43 -20.28
N LEU A 61 -12.98 6.87 -19.40
CA LEU A 61 -11.67 7.42 -19.75
C LEU A 61 -10.60 6.35 -20.02
N ASN A 62 -10.94 5.07 -19.94
CA ASN A 62 -10.02 3.93 -20.08
C ASN A 62 -8.84 4.00 -19.09
N LEU A 63 -9.07 4.61 -17.92
CA LEU A 63 -8.13 4.72 -16.81
C LEU A 63 -8.40 3.59 -15.81
N PHE A 64 -7.39 2.78 -15.55
CA PHE A 64 -7.45 1.71 -14.54
C PHE A 64 -6.80 2.20 -13.25
N TRP A 65 -7.54 2.17 -12.14
CA TRP A 65 -6.95 2.50 -10.84
C TRP A 65 -5.96 1.40 -10.45
N SER A 66 -4.66 1.70 -10.49
CA SER A 66 -3.60 0.68 -10.48
C SER A 66 -3.32 0.03 -9.13
N ASP A 67 -3.76 0.63 -8.02
CA ASP A 67 -3.26 0.21 -6.70
C ASP A 67 -4.02 -0.98 -6.08
N SER A 68 -5.20 -1.32 -6.59
CA SER A 68 -5.95 -2.53 -6.19
C SER A 68 -6.47 -3.35 -7.36
N THR A 69 -6.76 -2.72 -8.50
CA THR A 69 -7.37 -3.41 -9.64
C THR A 69 -6.43 -4.48 -10.20
N THR A 70 -5.11 -4.28 -10.20
CA THR A 70 -4.17 -5.33 -10.62
C THR A 70 -4.29 -6.56 -9.72
N VAL A 71 -4.26 -6.38 -8.40
CA VAL A 71 -4.38 -7.48 -7.41
C VAL A 71 -5.76 -8.15 -7.51
N VAL A 72 -6.84 -7.36 -7.65
CA VAL A 72 -8.21 -7.86 -7.84
C VAL A 72 -8.36 -8.62 -9.15
N THR A 73 -7.72 -8.15 -10.23
CA THR A 73 -7.72 -8.83 -11.54
C THR A 73 -6.92 -10.13 -11.48
N TRP A 74 -5.87 -10.20 -10.66
CA TRP A 74 -5.09 -11.43 -10.44
C TRP A 74 -5.85 -12.44 -9.59
N LEU A 75 -6.59 -11.98 -8.56
CA LEU A 75 -7.43 -12.84 -7.72
C LEU A 75 -8.64 -13.42 -8.48
N ASN A 76 -9.21 -12.66 -9.40
CA ASN A 76 -10.39 -13.07 -10.18
C ASN A 76 -10.06 -13.87 -11.46
N LYS A 77 -8.78 -13.93 -11.86
CA LYS A 77 -8.33 -14.84 -12.92
C LYS A 77 -8.01 -16.20 -12.31
N VAL A 78 -8.76 -17.22 -12.74
CA VAL A 78 -8.68 -18.59 -12.21
C VAL A 78 -7.35 -19.29 -12.54
N ASP A 79 -6.55 -18.78 -13.48
CA ASP A 79 -5.31 -19.48 -13.85
C ASP A 79 -4.11 -18.57 -14.05
N ASN A 80 -3.00 -19.05 -13.49
CA ASN A 80 -1.62 -18.58 -13.60
C ASN A 80 -1.17 -17.50 -12.60
N TRP A 81 -1.33 -17.80 -11.31
CA TRP A 81 -0.61 -17.06 -10.26
C TRP A 81 0.89 -17.33 -10.37
N SER A 82 1.71 -16.29 -10.17
CA SER A 82 3.15 -16.52 -9.97
C SER A 82 3.38 -17.24 -8.64
N ILE A 83 4.41 -18.09 -8.57
CA ILE A 83 4.74 -18.92 -7.40
C ILE A 83 4.74 -18.10 -6.10
N PHE A 84 5.24 -16.85 -6.16
CA PHE A 84 5.27 -15.94 -5.01
C PHE A 84 3.87 -15.55 -4.51
N VAL A 85 2.95 -15.20 -5.43
CA VAL A 85 1.57 -14.83 -5.08
C VAL A 85 0.82 -16.03 -4.53
N ALA A 86 1.01 -17.22 -5.13
CA ALA A 86 0.43 -18.45 -4.61
C ALA A 86 0.92 -18.80 -3.21
N ASN A 87 2.22 -18.67 -2.95
CA ASN A 87 2.79 -18.93 -1.64
C ASN A 87 2.26 -17.96 -0.58
N ARG A 88 2.18 -16.66 -0.91
CA ARG A 88 1.65 -15.66 0.03
C ARG A 88 0.14 -15.83 0.28
N VAL A 89 -0.66 -16.14 -0.72
CA VAL A 89 -2.09 -16.40 -0.52
C VAL A 89 -2.30 -17.68 0.31
N LYS A 90 -1.49 -18.71 0.10
CA LYS A 90 -1.50 -19.92 0.93
C LYS A 90 -1.17 -19.61 2.39
N GLU A 91 -0.09 -18.87 2.63
CA GLU A 91 0.29 -18.41 3.98
C GLU A 91 -0.85 -17.62 4.64
N ILE A 92 -1.46 -16.67 3.91
CA ILE A 92 -2.61 -15.89 4.40
C ILE A 92 -3.79 -16.80 4.73
N ARG A 93 -4.13 -17.77 3.88
CA ARG A 93 -5.23 -18.70 4.16
C ARG A 93 -4.94 -19.57 5.39
N GLU A 94 -3.72 -20.06 5.56
CA GLU A 94 -3.34 -20.84 6.74
C GLU A 94 -3.43 -20.05 8.05
N ILE A 95 -3.12 -18.74 8.03
CA ILE A 95 -3.24 -17.86 9.21
C ILE A 95 -4.64 -17.27 9.41
N THR A 96 -5.49 -17.30 8.38
CA THR A 96 -6.83 -16.69 8.41
C THR A 96 -7.95 -17.73 8.43
N GLU A 97 -7.66 -19.01 8.16
CA GLU A 97 -8.61 -20.10 8.37
C GLU A 97 -8.89 -20.25 9.88
N PRO A 98 -10.15 -20.10 10.31
CA PRO A 98 -10.51 -20.26 11.71
C PRO A 98 -10.48 -21.76 12.04
N GLY A 99 -9.54 -22.12 12.89
CA GLY A 99 -9.37 -23.48 13.39
C GLY A 99 -9.08 -23.56 14.88
N GLN A 100 -9.66 -22.67 15.72
CA GLN A 100 -10.07 -22.94 17.11
C GLN A 100 -10.98 -21.83 17.67
#